data_AF-A0A7J0BXP9-F1
#
_entry.id   AF-A0A7J0BXP9-F1
#
_cell.length_a   1.000
_cell.length_b   1.000
_cell.length_c   1.000
_cell.angle_alpha   90.00
_cell.angle_beta   90.00
_cell.angle_gamma   90.00
#
_symmetry.space_group_name_H-M   'P 1'
#
loop_
_entity.id
_entity.type
_entity.pdbx_description
1 polymer ?
#
loop_
_entity_poly.entity_id
_entity_poly.type
_entity_poly.pdbx_seq_one_letter_code
_entity_poly.pdbx_strand_id
1 'polypeptide(L)'
;MGDSLFVDKNGVVYCTSFEDGRIEKILLKKTGDIVFVCEECESTWTDPESIFMKNDFIGFMDYIESIGLIERGKAPDWDNIISNLGYVYINDVKDFVDKHGVEIVRV
;
A
#
# COMPACT_ATOMS: atom_id res chain seq x y z
N MET A 1 3.61 -19.61 2.55
CA MET A 1 3.54 -18.19 2.20
C MET A 1 3.35 -18.12 0.69
N GLY A 2 2.88 -17.01 0.13
CA GLY A 2 2.88 -16.84 -1.33
C GLY A 2 4.08 -15.96 -1.64
N ASP A 3 5.08 -16.55 -2.28
CA ASP A 3 6.49 -16.38 -1.88
C ASP A 3 7.28 -15.35 -2.69
N SER A 4 6.62 -14.58 -3.55
CA SER A 4 7.29 -13.72 -4.53
C SER A 4 6.78 -12.27 -4.50
N LEU A 5 7.71 -11.33 -4.55
CA LEU A 5 7.50 -9.90 -4.67
C LEU A 5 7.75 -9.46 -6.11
N PHE A 6 6.73 -8.92 -6.76
CA PHE A 6 6.85 -8.41 -8.11
C PHE A 6 7.33 -6.96 -8.09
N VAL A 7 8.33 -6.64 -8.90
CA VAL A 7 8.90 -5.29 -9.02
C VAL A 7 9.14 -4.89 -10.48
N ASP A 8 8.88 -3.64 -10.84
CA ASP A 8 9.22 -3.15 -12.19
C ASP A 8 10.73 -2.88 -12.33
N LYS A 9 11.13 -2.50 -13.54
CA LYS A 9 12.50 -2.05 -13.87
C LYS A 9 13.03 -0.88 -13.03
N ASN A 10 12.16 -0.08 -12.40
CA ASN A 10 12.53 1.02 -11.53
C ASN A 10 12.58 0.60 -10.05
N GLY A 11 12.25 -0.66 -9.75
CA GLY A 11 12.17 -1.21 -8.41
C GLY A 11 10.88 -0.87 -7.67
N VAL A 12 9.83 -0.44 -8.38
CA VAL A 12 8.50 -0.19 -7.79
C VAL A 12 7.82 -1.52 -7.48
N VAL A 13 7.27 -1.63 -6.28
CA VAL A 13 6.62 -2.83 -5.77
C VAL A 13 5.16 -2.92 -6.24
N TYR A 14 4.78 -4.12 -6.66
CA TYR A 14 3.41 -4.47 -7.06
C TYR A 14 2.65 -5.12 -5.91
N CYS A 15 1.33 -4.93 -5.94
CA CYS A 15 0.37 -5.50 -5.03
C CYS A 15 0.45 -7.03 -5.03
N THR A 16 0.64 -7.62 -3.85
CA THR A 16 0.73 -9.07 -3.66
C THR A 16 -0.63 -9.77 -3.71
N SER A 17 -1.74 -9.01 -3.62
CA SER A 17 -3.11 -9.53 -3.64
C SER A 17 -3.70 -9.63 -5.05
N PHE A 18 -3.36 -8.69 -5.94
CA PHE A 18 -3.91 -8.61 -7.30
C PHE A 18 -2.83 -8.73 -8.40
N GLU A 19 -1.55 -8.62 -8.04
CA GLU A 19 -0.37 -8.81 -8.90
C GLU A 19 -0.20 -7.82 -10.09
N ASP A 20 -1.11 -6.86 -10.27
CA ASP A 20 -1.07 -5.91 -11.41
C ASP A 20 -0.99 -4.42 -11.00
N GLY A 21 -1.38 -4.07 -9.77
CA GLY A 21 -1.37 -2.67 -9.30
C GLY A 21 -0.10 -2.30 -8.54
N ARG A 22 0.47 -1.12 -8.79
CA ARG A 22 1.59 -0.58 -7.98
C ARG A 22 1.08 -0.12 -6.62
N ILE A 23 1.96 -0.19 -5.61
CA ILE A 23 1.62 0.23 -4.26
C ILE A 23 2.07 1.68 -4.05
N GLU A 24 1.11 2.56 -3.82
CA GLU A 24 1.30 3.97 -3.50
C GLU A 24 1.53 4.18 -2.00
N LYS A 25 2.31 5.20 -1.65
CA LYS A 25 2.50 5.72 -0.29
C LYS A 25 1.61 6.94 -0.12
N ILE A 26 0.60 6.83 0.73
CA ILE A 26 -0.37 7.90 0.98
C ILE A 26 -0.19 8.44 2.40
N LEU A 27 0.08 9.74 2.52
CA LEU A 27 0.05 10.45 3.79
C LEU A 27 -1.37 10.87 4.11
N LEU A 28 -1.87 10.46 5.28
CA LEU A 28 -3.11 10.95 5.85
C LEU A 28 -2.85 12.26 6.59
N LYS A 29 -3.19 13.39 5.97
CA LYS A 29 -2.79 14.74 6.44
C LYS A 29 -3.22 15.05 7.87
N LYS A 30 -4.40 14.57 8.27
CA LYS A 30 -4.97 14.86 9.59
C LYS A 30 -4.29 14.09 10.72
N THR A 31 -3.88 12.85 10.48
CA THR A 31 -3.24 12.00 11.50
C THR A 31 -1.72 12.02 11.43
N GLY A 32 -1.16 12.30 10.25
CA GLY A 32 0.25 12.20 9.95
C GLY A 32 0.70 10.77 9.59
N ASP A 33 -0.22 9.81 9.56
CA ASP A 33 0.10 8.42 9.26
C ASP A 33 0.36 8.22 7.77
N ILE A 34 1.26 7.29 7.46
CA ILE A 34 1.48 6.82 6.10
C ILE A 34 0.81 5.46 5.95
N VAL A 35 -0.01 5.33 4.92
CA VAL A 35 -0.59 4.05 4.51
C VAL A 35 -0.14 3.69 3.10
N PHE A 36 -0.20 2.40 2.80
CA PHE A 36 0.22 1.84 1.53
C PHE A 36 -1.02 1.36 0.79
N VAL A 37 -1.27 1.83 -0.42
CA VAL A 37 -2.53 1.59 -1.14
C VAL A 37 -2.23 1.06 -2.52
N CYS A 38 -2.88 -0.04 -2.91
CA CYS A 38 -2.83 -0.51 -4.29
C CYS A 38 -3.63 0.43 -5.20
N GLU A 39 -3.03 0.88 -6.30
CA GLU A 39 -3.69 1.80 -7.26
C GLU A 39 -4.86 1.15 -8.03
N GLU A 40 -4.92 -0.18 -8.10
CA GLU A 40 -5.95 -0.92 -8.88
C GLU A 40 -7.08 -1.51 -8.01
N CYS A 41 -6.73 -2.13 -6.88
CA CYS A 41 -7.69 -2.87 -6.05
C CYS A 41 -7.99 -2.21 -4.70
N GLU A 42 -7.39 -1.05 -4.43
CA GLU A 42 -7.57 -0.25 -3.20
C GLU A 42 -7.25 -1.01 -1.89
N SER A 43 -6.62 -2.18 -1.97
CA SER A 43 -6.06 -2.89 -0.81
C SER A 43 -5.10 -1.96 -0.10
N THR A 44 -5.31 -1.81 1.21
CA THR A 44 -4.59 -0.87 2.06
C THR A 44 -3.91 -1.60 3.20
N TRP A 45 -2.66 -1.20 3.45
CA TRP A 45 -1.81 -1.66 4.53
C TRP A 45 -1.36 -0.47 5.37
N THR A 46 -1.27 -0.65 6.69
CA THR A 46 -0.84 0.40 7.63
C THR A 46 0.65 0.37 7.91
N ASP A 47 1.35 -0.66 7.45
CA ASP A 47 2.78 -0.84 7.58
C ASP A 47 3.33 -1.54 6.31
N PRO A 48 4.60 -1.34 5.97
CA PRO A 48 5.15 -1.90 4.73
C PRO A 48 5.38 -3.42 4.80
N GLU A 49 5.42 -4.02 5.99
CA GLU A 49 5.63 -5.47 6.16
C GLU A 49 4.34 -6.26 5.92
N SER A 50 3.18 -5.70 6.25
CA SER A 50 1.87 -6.33 6.00
C SER A 50 1.52 -6.42 4.52
N ILE A 51 2.17 -5.64 3.65
CA ILE A 51 2.11 -5.81 2.18
C ILE A 51 2.41 -7.26 1.77
N PHE A 52 3.28 -7.96 2.50
CA PHE A 52 3.70 -9.32 2.20
C PHE A 52 2.78 -10.40 2.79
N MET A 53 1.81 -10.01 3.62
CA MET A 53 0.88 -10.93 4.27
C MET A 53 -0.37 -11.09 3.40
N LYS A 54 -0.49 -12.23 2.71
CA LYS A 54 -1.67 -12.54 1.88
C LYS A 54 -2.95 -12.43 2.71
N ASN A 55 -3.90 -11.66 2.18
CA ASN A 55 -5.23 -11.38 2.76
C ASN A 55 -5.23 -10.49 4.03
N ASP A 56 -4.10 -9.90 4.42
CA ASP A 56 -4.05 -8.94 5.51
C ASP A 56 -4.11 -7.50 4.97
N PHE A 57 -5.28 -7.13 4.45
CA PHE A 57 -5.53 -5.79 3.93
C PHE A 57 -6.97 -5.36 4.24
N ILE A 58 -7.17 -4.05 4.26
CA ILE A 58 -8.49 -3.41 4.33
C ILE A 58 -8.72 -2.57 3.06
N GLY A 59 -9.97 -2.39 2.63
CA GLY A 59 -10.26 -1.45 1.54
C GLY A 59 -9.95 -0.02 1.95
N PHE A 60 -9.34 0.77 1.07
CA PHE A 60 -8.90 2.13 1.39
C PHE A 60 -10.04 2.99 1.94
N MET A 61 -11.18 3.00 1.25
CA MET A 61 -12.38 3.74 1.64
C MET A 61 -12.92 3.33 3.01
N ASP A 62 -12.97 2.02 3.28
CA ASP A 62 -13.42 1.50 4.58
C ASP A 62 -12.45 1.89 5.70
N TYR A 63 -11.14 1.87 5.43
CA TYR A 63 -10.13 2.27 6.40
C TYR A 63 -10.27 3.74 6.79
N ILE A 64 -10.25 4.66 5.81
CA ILE A 64 -10.32 6.10 6.08
C ILE A 64 -11.68 6.52 6.69
N GLU A 65 -12.75 5.80 6.40
CA GLU A 65 -14.04 5.96 7.08
C GLU A 65 -13.94 5.50 8.54
N SER A 66 -13.34 4.33 8.80
CA SER A 66 -13.20 3.77 10.15
C SER A 66 -12.42 4.68 11.11
N ILE A 67 -11.48 5.46 10.58
CA ILE A 67 -10.70 6.45 11.35
C ILE A 67 -11.30 7.87 11.29
N GLY A 68 -12.48 8.04 10.70
CA GLY A 68 -13.25 9.29 10.72
C GLY A 68 -12.65 10.41 9.85
N LEU A 69 -11.97 10.08 8.75
CA LEU A 69 -11.51 11.06 7.77
C LEU A 69 -12.57 11.40 6.71
N ILE A 70 -13.48 10.47 6.45
CA ILE A 70 -14.62 10.65 5.54
C ILE A 70 -15.92 10.20 6.21
N GLU A 71 -17.04 10.56 5.60
CA GLU A 71 -18.37 10.12 6.00
C GLU A 71 -19.15 9.64 4.77
N ARG A 72 -19.79 8.47 4.85
CA ARG A 72 -20.61 7.95 3.74
C ARG A 72 -21.69 8.95 3.32
N GLY A 73 -21.83 9.10 2.00
CA GLY A 73 -22.81 10.01 1.41
C GLY A 73 -22.38 11.48 1.35
N LYS A 74 -21.18 11.83 1.82
CA LYS A 74 -20.58 13.15 1.61
C LYS A 74 -19.41 13.04 0.65
N ALA A 75 -19.25 14.04 -0.21
CA ALA A 75 -18.09 14.14 -1.10
C ALA A 75 -16.84 14.41 -0.25
N PRO A 76 -15.80 13.55 -0.30
CA PRO A 76 -14.57 13.77 0.43
C PRO A 76 -13.72 14.89 -0.20
N ASP A 77 -13.11 15.70 0.66
CA ASP A 77 -12.14 16.72 0.26
C ASP A 77 -10.73 16.10 0.21
N TRP A 78 -10.44 15.37 -0.86
CA TRP A 78 -9.20 14.59 -1.00
C TRP A 78 -7.94 15.44 -0.85
N ASP A 79 -7.97 16.68 -1.35
CA ASP A 79 -6.85 17.61 -1.26
C ASP A 79 -6.51 17.98 0.18
N ASN A 80 -7.47 17.91 1.11
CA ASN A 80 -7.23 18.13 2.54
C ASN A 80 -7.09 16.85 3.35
N ILE A 81 -7.48 15.70 2.81
CA ILE A 81 -7.40 14.40 3.50
C ILE A 81 -6.06 13.72 3.24
N ILE A 82 -5.58 13.70 1.99
CA ILE A 82 -4.43 12.88 1.59
C ILE A 82 -3.34 13.65 0.85
N SER A 83 -2.13 13.09 0.85
CA SER A 83 -1.04 13.44 -0.07
C SER A 83 -0.40 12.18 -0.62
N ASN A 84 -0.22 12.10 -1.93
CA ASN A 84 0.55 11.02 -2.55
C ASN A 84 2.06 11.31 -2.41
N LEU A 85 2.80 10.37 -1.83
CA LEU A 85 4.25 10.43 -1.59
C LEU A 85 5.05 9.60 -2.61
N GLY A 86 4.41 9.13 -3.68
CA GLY A 86 4.97 8.23 -4.69
C GLY A 86 4.70 6.77 -4.37
N TYR A 87 5.55 5.88 -4.89
CA TYR A 87 5.37 4.44 -4.77
C TYR A 87 6.27 3.81 -3.71
N VAL A 88 5.91 2.61 -3.27
CA VAL A 88 6.79 1.71 -2.53
C VAL A 88 7.86 1.19 -3.47
N TYR A 89 9.11 1.35 -3.06
CA TYR A 89 10.26 0.80 -3.78
C TYR A 89 10.81 -0.42 -3.03
N ILE A 90 11.50 -1.31 -3.75
CA ILE A 90 12.18 -2.47 -3.17
C ILE A 90 13.11 -2.08 -2.01
N ASN A 91 13.71 -0.89 -2.05
CA ASN A 91 14.57 -0.39 -0.98
C ASN A 91 13.79 -0.04 0.30
N ASP A 92 12.50 0.31 0.20
CA ASP A 92 11.64 0.60 1.35
C ASP A 92 11.32 -0.68 2.16
N VAL A 93 11.45 -1.86 1.52
CA VAL A 93 11.09 -3.18 2.08
C VAL A 93 12.25 -4.17 2.11
N LYS A 94 13.47 -3.68 1.82
CA LYS A 94 14.66 -4.52 1.62
C LYS A 94 14.99 -5.37 2.84
N ASP A 95 14.94 -4.78 4.03
CA ASP A 95 15.26 -5.48 5.28
C ASP A 95 14.29 -6.64 5.53
N PHE A 96 13.02 -6.47 5.20
CA PHE A 96 12.01 -7.53 5.31
C PHE A 96 12.27 -8.65 4.30
N VAL A 97 12.50 -8.29 3.03
CA VAL A 97 12.79 -9.24 1.95
C VAL A 97 14.02 -10.08 2.27
N ASP A 98 15.11 -9.45 2.71
CA ASP A 98 16.37 -10.12 3.06
C ASP A 98 16.19 -11.04 4.28
N LYS A 99 15.44 -10.60 5.30
CA LYS A 99 15.19 -11.36 6.54
C LYS A 99 14.30 -12.60 6.32
N HIS A 100 13.31 -12.48 5.44
CA HIS A 100 12.30 -13.52 5.22
C HIS A 100 12.55 -14.37 3.97
N GLY A 101 13.59 -14.06 3.19
CA GLY A 101 13.96 -14.82 2.00
C GLY A 101 12.91 -14.76 0.90
N VAL A 102 12.23 -13.61 0.77
CA VAL A 102 11.19 -13.40 -0.24
C VAL A 102 11.82 -13.38 -1.64
N GLU A 103 11.27 -14.15 -2.57
CA GLU A 103 11.74 -14.15 -3.95
C GLU A 103 11.37 -12.84 -4.64
N ILE A 104 12.29 -12.22 -5.39
CA ILE A 104 11.98 -11.02 -6.18
C ILE A 104 11.80 -11.41 -7.64
N VAL A 105 10.61 -11.16 -8.18
CA VAL A 105 10.29 -11.34 -9.60
C VAL A 105 10.27 -9.97 -10.28
N ARG A 106 11.06 -9.81 -11.34
CA ARG A 106 11.09 -8.56 -12.11
C ARG A 106 10.15 -8.66 -13.30
N VAL A 107 9.29 -7.66 -13.47
CA VAL A 107 8.28 -7.56 -14.56
C VAL A 107 8.55 -6.38 -15.49
#